data_AF-A0A3B9N1Q1-F1
#
_entry.id   AF-A0A3B9N1Q1-F1
#
_cell.length_a   1.000
_cell.length_b   1.000
_cell.length_c   1.000
_cell.angle_alpha   90.00
_cell.angle_beta   90.00
_cell.angle_gamma   90.00
#
_symmetry.space_group_name_H-M   'P 1'
#
loop_
_entity.id
_entity.type
_entity.pdbx_description
1 polymer ?
#
loop_
_entity_poly.entity_id
_entity_poly.type
_entity_poly.pdbx_seq_one_letter_code
_entity_poly.pdbx_strand_id
1 'polypeptide(L)' 'MSDANTFKVGDVVILKSGSPKMTVYVIDKNADFIYCTWHSSNEDIFKERKFHSECLKAI' A
#
# COMPACT_ATOMS: atom_id res chain seq x y z
N MET A 1 12.12 0.13 -14.56
CA MET A 1 12.33 -0.75 -13.39
C MET A 1 11.25 -0.36 -12.41
N SER A 2 10.36 -1.27 -12.05
CA SER A 2 9.26 -0.97 -11.14
C SER A 2 9.80 -0.67 -9.74
N ASP A 3 9.26 0.37 -9.08
CA ASP A 3 9.58 0.76 -7.69
C ASP A 3 9.23 -0.35 -6.66
N ALA A 4 8.67 -1.45 -7.14
CA ALA A 4 8.37 -2.71 -6.49
C ALA A 4 9.46 -3.25 -5.55
N ASN A 5 10.74 -3.16 -5.93
CA ASN A 5 11.87 -3.68 -5.13
C ASN A 5 12.16 -2.88 -3.85
N THR A 6 11.40 -1.81 -3.58
CA THR A 6 11.64 -0.89 -2.46
C THR A 6 10.69 -1.12 -1.28
N PHE A 7 9.62 -1.90 -1.46
CA PHE A 7 8.59 -2.10 -0.44
C PHE A 7 8.73 -3.46 0.25
N LYS A 8 8.38 -3.52 1.53
CA LYS A 8 8.28 -4.76 2.33
C LYS A 8 6.99 -4.79 3.13
N VAL A 9 6.57 -6.00 3.51
CA VAL A 9 5.45 -6.19 4.45
C VAL A 9 5.76 -5.47 5.76
N GLY A 10 4.77 -4.72 6.26
CA GLY A 10 4.88 -3.86 7.44
C GLY A 10 5.21 -2.40 7.14
N ASP A 11 5.61 -2.05 5.91
CA ASP A 11 5.85 -0.65 5.55
C ASP A 11 4.56 0.16 5.60
N VAL A 12 4.70 1.42 6.04
CA VAL A 12 3.64 2.41 5.94
C VAL A 12 3.82 3.18 4.64
N VAL A 13 2.76 3.23 3.84
CA VAL A 13 2.74 3.83 2.50
C VAL A 13 1.53 4.74 2.31
N ILE A 14 1.63 5.65 1.35
CA ILE A 14 0.51 6.45 0.83
C ILE A 14 0.49 6.46 -0.69
N LEU A 15 -0.67 6.73 -1.29
CA LEU A 15 -0.76 7.04 -2.72
C LEU A 15 -0.04 8.35 -3.03
N LYS A 16 0.67 8.39 -4.16
CA LYS A 16 1.29 9.61 -4.70
C LYS A 16 0.25 10.72 -4.93
N SER A 17 -1.00 10.37 -5.24
CA SER A 17 -2.15 11.27 -5.37
C SER A 17 -2.81 11.69 -4.04
N GLY A 18 -2.37 11.12 -2.91
CA GLY A 18 -2.99 11.30 -1.61
C GLY A 18 -3.91 10.13 -1.23
N SER A 19 -3.70 9.59 -0.03
CA SER A 19 -4.53 8.58 0.63
C SER A 19 -4.33 8.68 2.15
N PRO A 20 -5.19 8.03 2.97
CA PRO A 20 -4.81 7.67 4.33
C PRO A 20 -3.49 6.90 4.34
N LYS A 21 -2.79 6.91 5.49
CA LYS A 21 -1.64 6.03 5.72
C LYS A 21 -2.12 4.57 5.69
N MET A 22 -1.46 3.75 4.89
CA MET A 22 -1.80 2.34 4.74
C MET A 22 -0.60 1.48 5.08
N THR A 23 -0.83 0.26 5.52
CA THR A 23 0.22 -0.72 5.83
C THR A 23 0.27 -1.78 4.75
N VAL A 24 1.45 -2.09 4.24
CA VAL A 24 1.65 -3.20 3.31
C VAL A 24 1.50 -4.51 4.07
N TYR A 25 0.58 -5.37 3.65
CA TYR A 25 0.38 -6.69 4.28
C TYR A 25 0.69 -7.86 3.34
N VAL A 26 0.61 -7.67 2.02
CA VAL A 26 1.03 -8.65 1.01
C VAL A 26 1.67 -7.93 -0.17
N ILE A 27 2.73 -8.53 -0.73
CA ILE A 27 3.35 -8.12 -1.99
C ILE A 27 3.17 -9.28 -2.97
N ASP A 28 2.64 -8.99 -4.15
CA ASP A 28 2.47 -10.03 -5.19
C ASP A 28 3.83 -10.57 -5.66
N LYS A 29 3.89 -11.76 -6.24
CA LYS A 29 5.14 -12.45 -6.62
C LYS A 29 6.04 -11.62 -7.55
N ASN A 30 5.44 -10.78 -8.38
CA ASN A 30 6.14 -9.90 -9.31
C ASN A 30 6.33 -8.48 -8.75
N ALA A 31 5.77 -8.20 -7.56
CA ALA A 31 5.78 -6.91 -6.88
C ALA A 31 5.23 -5.71 -7.69
N ASP A 32 4.55 -5.99 -8.81
CA ASP A 32 3.78 -4.99 -9.58
C ASP A 32 2.60 -4.45 -8.77
N PHE A 33 1.99 -5.30 -7.93
CA PHE A 33 0.89 -4.92 -7.06
C PHE A 33 1.22 -5.16 -5.59
N ILE A 34 0.83 -4.18 -4.77
CA ILE A 34 1.00 -4.18 -3.32
C ILE A 34 -0.37 -4.09 -2.68
N TYR A 35 -0.63 -5.02 -1.77
CA TYR A 35 -1.85 -5.09 -0.99
C TYR A 35 -1.65 -4.30 0.30
N CYS A 36 -2.53 -3.31 0.48
CA CYS A 36 -2.46 -2.38 1.58
C CYS A 36 -3.72 -2.48 2.43
N THR A 37 -3.56 -2.37 3.74
CA THR A 37 -4.65 -2.31 4.72
C THR A 37 -4.59 -1.02 5.52
N TRP A 38 -5.74 -0.43 5.86
CA TRP A 38 -5.82 0.74 6.72
C TRP A 38 -7.13 0.79 7.50
N HIS A 39 -7.11 1.45 8.64
CA HIS A 39 -8.34 1.74 9.38
C HIS A 39 -9.03 2.96 8.77
N SER A 40 -10.30 2.80 8.41
CA SER A 40 -11.16 3.86 7.87
C SER A 40 -11.95 4.48 9.01
N SER A 41 -11.46 5.57 9.58
CA SER A 41 -12.08 6.27 10.71
C SER A 41 -13.54 6.66 10.48
N ASN A 42 -13.93 6.88 9.22
CA ASN A 42 -15.30 7.27 8.86
C ASN A 42 -16.31 6.12 8.99
N GLU A 43 -15.85 4.88 8.85
CA GLU A 43 -16.68 3.69 8.85
C GLU A 43 -16.39 2.77 10.04
N ASP A 44 -15.35 3.10 10.83
CA ASP A 44 -14.79 2.30 11.92
C ASP A 44 -14.50 0.84 11.54
N ILE A 45 -13.99 0.64 10.32
CA ILE A 45 -13.62 -0.67 9.78
C ILE A 45 -12.22 -0.66 9.16
N PHE A 46 -11.60 -1.83 9.09
CA PHE A 46 -10.43 -2.04 8.26
C PHE A 46 -10.83 -2.18 6.79
N LYS A 47 -10.08 -1.51 5.92
CA LYS A 47 -10.21 -1.62 4.46
C LYS A 47 -8.94 -2.22 3.90
N GLU A 48 -9.13 -3.00 2.83
CA GLU A 48 -8.04 -3.58 2.07
C GLU A 48 -8.19 -3.22 0.59
N ARG A 49 -7.08 -2.89 -0.05
CA ARG A 49 -7.03 -2.65 -1.49
C ARG A 49 -5.63 -2.91 -2.03
N LYS A 50 -5.56 -3.43 -3.26
CA LYS A 50 -4.31 -3.55 -4.00
C LYS A 50 -4.09 -2.33 -4.88
N PHE A 51 -2.84 -1.89 -4.97
CA PHE A 51 -2.42 -0.77 -5.80
C PHE A 51 -1.18 -1.16 -6.61
N HIS A 52 -1.00 -0.54 -7.77
CA HIS A 52 0.25 -0.68 -8.50
C HIS A 52 1.38 -0.05 -7.68
N SER A 53 2.54 -0.72 -7.59
CA SER A 53 3.67 -0.29 -6.75
C SER A 53 4.13 1.13 -7.11
N GLU A 54 4.10 1.48 -8.40
CA GLU A 54 4.44 2.81 -8.90
C GLU A 54 3.51 3.93 -8.41
N CYS A 55 2.31 3.62 -7.90
CA CYS A 55 1.40 4.61 -7.34
C CYS A 55 1.67 4.91 -5.87
N LEU A 56 2.52 4.12 -5.20
CA LEU A 56 2.78 4.22 -3.77
C LEU A 56 4.09 4.96 -3.49
N LYS A 57 4.18 5.52 -2.28
CA LYS A 57 5.42 6.01 -1.69
C LYS A 57 5.48 5.60 -0.22
N ALA A 58 6.64 5.11 0.22
CA ALA A 58 6.92 4.84 1.63
C ALA A 58 7.08 6.16 2.40
N ILE A 59 6.85 6.12 3.71
CA ILE A 59 6.90 7.28 4.63
C ILE A 59 7.89 7.03 5.76
#